data_AF-A0A5F8H6N1-F1
#
_entry.id   AF-A0A5F8H6N1-F1
#
_cell.length_a   1.000
_cell.length_b   1.000
_cell.length_c   1.000
_cell.angle_alpha   90.00
_cell.angle_beta   90.00
_cell.angle_gamma   90.00
#
_symmetry.space_group_name_H-M   'P 1'
#
loop_
_entity.id
_entity.type
_entity.pdbx_description
1 polymer ?
#
loop_
_entity_poly.entity_id
_entity_poly.type
_entity_poly.pdbx_seq_one_letter_code
_entity_poly.pdbx_strand_id
1 'polypeptide(L)'
;MKEDPDVASAVAAIRTLLEFLKRDKGETIQGLRANLKNAIKILCSVDSSVAVSSGGELFLRFISLTSLEYSDYLKCKKIMIERGELFLRRISLSRSKIADLCHTFIKDGARILTHAYSRVVLRVLEAAAAAKKRFSVYITESQPDLSGKKMAKALSSLNVPVTVILDAAVGLEPTRQLCVPKHRTSPSTLWQKVSSLCDSFLS
;
A
#
# COMPACT_ATOMS: atom_id res chain seq x y z
N MET A 1 6.12 -0.67 14.40
CA MET A 1 5.14 -1.68 13.91
C MET A 1 4.31 -2.31 15.04
N LYS A 2 4.83 -2.48 16.26
CA LYS A 2 4.01 -2.96 17.41
C LYS A 2 2.93 -1.95 17.85
N GLU A 3 3.18 -0.66 17.67
CA GLU A 3 2.28 0.42 18.09
C GLU A 3 1.05 0.61 17.18
N ASP A 4 1.18 0.33 15.88
CA ASP A 4 0.06 0.39 14.92
C ASP A 4 0.20 -0.77 13.92
N PRO A 5 -0.57 -1.86 14.11
CA PRO A 5 -0.51 -3.04 13.25
C PRO A 5 -1.16 -2.81 11.87
N ASP A 6 -1.91 -1.73 11.68
CA ASP A 6 -2.63 -1.46 10.44
C ASP A 6 -1.83 -0.57 9.47
N VAL A 7 -0.69 -0.04 9.92
CA VAL A 7 0.28 0.70 9.10
C VAL A 7 1.03 -0.25 8.16
N ALA A 8 1.10 0.13 6.89
CA ALA A 8 1.87 -0.62 5.89
C ALA A 8 3.36 -0.53 6.20
N SER A 9 4.10 -1.63 6.00
CA SER A 9 5.55 -1.67 6.30
C SER A 9 6.31 -0.53 5.59
N ALA A 10 6.01 -0.28 4.31
CA ALA A 10 6.58 0.86 3.58
C ALA A 10 6.33 2.21 4.25
N VAL A 11 5.11 2.46 4.76
CA VAL A 11 4.77 3.71 5.46
C VAL A 11 5.57 3.83 6.76
N ALA A 12 5.75 2.73 7.50
CA ALA A 12 6.59 2.71 8.69
C ALA A 12 8.06 3.00 8.34
N ALA A 13 8.60 2.35 7.30
CA ALA A 13 9.97 2.59 6.83
C ALA A 13 10.18 4.05 6.42
N ILE A 14 9.24 4.64 5.69
CA ILE A 14 9.30 6.04 5.26
C ILE A 14 9.24 6.99 6.46
N ARG A 15 8.42 6.70 7.46
CA ARG A 15 8.42 7.47 8.73
C ARG A 15 9.79 7.42 9.41
N THR A 16 10.43 6.25 9.47
CA THR A 16 11.77 6.10 10.03
C THR A 16 12.81 6.88 9.22
N LEU A 17 12.78 6.81 7.88
CA LEU A 17 13.71 7.55 7.02
C LEU A 17 13.52 9.06 7.12
N LEU A 18 12.29 9.54 7.27
CA LEU A 18 12.00 10.94 7.49
C LEU A 18 12.51 11.43 8.86
N GLU A 19 12.36 10.62 9.90
CA GLU A 19 12.92 10.94 11.22
C GLU A 19 14.45 10.91 11.20
N PHE A 20 15.05 9.96 10.48
CA PHE A 20 16.49 9.93 10.22
C PHE A 20 16.96 11.22 9.52
N LEU A 21 16.26 11.65 8.47
CA LEU A 21 16.55 12.90 7.75
C LEU A 21 16.49 14.14 8.66
N LYS A 22 15.51 14.21 9.58
CA LYS A 22 15.39 15.31 10.55
C LYS A 22 16.55 15.36 11.54
N ARG A 23 17.05 14.18 11.96
CA ARG A 23 18.11 14.05 12.97
C ARG A 23 19.53 14.02 12.42
N ASP A 24 19.69 13.85 11.11
CA ASP A 24 21.00 13.82 10.46
C ASP A 24 21.81 15.08 10.81
N LYS A 25 23.11 14.93 11.08
CA LYS A 25 24.01 16.03 11.44
C LYS A 25 25.06 16.30 10.35
N GLY A 26 24.87 15.76 9.15
CA GLY A 26 25.79 15.97 8.04
C GLY A 26 25.78 17.42 7.57
N GLU A 27 26.78 17.77 6.76
CA GLU A 27 26.97 19.13 6.22
C GLU A 27 26.86 19.17 4.69
N THR A 28 26.76 18.00 4.03
CA THR A 28 26.72 17.90 2.57
C THR A 28 25.52 17.09 2.08
N ILE A 29 24.99 17.47 0.91
CA ILE A 29 23.84 16.80 0.28
C ILE A 29 24.23 15.38 -0.17
N GLN A 30 25.45 15.22 -0.69
CA GLN A 30 25.99 13.94 -1.13
C GLN A 30 26.16 12.98 0.04
N GLY A 31 26.70 13.46 1.17
CA GLY A 31 26.83 12.69 2.41
C GLY A 31 25.46 12.26 2.95
N LEU A 32 24.51 13.20 3.04
CA LEU A 32 23.13 12.90 3.45
C LEU A 32 22.47 11.85 2.55
N ARG A 33 22.67 11.95 1.23
CA ARG A 33 22.13 10.97 0.26
C ARG A 33 22.74 9.58 0.45
N ALA A 34 24.05 9.50 0.68
CA ALA A 34 24.73 8.24 0.96
C ALA A 34 24.24 7.62 2.28
N ASN A 35 24.09 8.43 3.32
CA ASN A 35 23.55 8.01 4.62
C ASN A 35 22.13 7.46 4.50
N LEU A 36 21.25 8.14 3.77
CA LEU A 36 19.88 7.68 3.51
C LEU A 36 19.85 6.38 2.73
N LYS A 37 20.69 6.22 1.70
CA LYS A 37 20.80 4.94 0.97
C LYS A 37 21.25 3.80 1.87
N ASN A 38 22.20 4.06 2.76
CA ASN A 38 22.63 3.08 3.74
C ASN A 38 21.50 2.73 4.73
N ALA A 39 20.75 3.72 5.21
CA ALA A 39 19.58 3.50 6.07
C ALA A 39 18.50 2.66 5.37
N ILE A 40 18.24 2.90 4.08
CA ILE A 40 17.33 2.06 3.27
C ILE A 40 17.83 0.62 3.22
N LYS A 41 19.13 0.42 2.96
CA LYS A 41 19.74 -0.93 2.92
C LYS A 41 19.60 -1.67 4.26
N ILE A 42 19.82 -0.96 5.37
CA ILE A 42 19.62 -1.51 6.72
C ILE A 42 18.16 -1.89 6.94
N LEU A 43 17.20 -1.02 6.60
CA LEU A 43 15.78 -1.34 6.71
C LEU A 43 15.38 -2.56 5.87
N CYS A 44 15.93 -2.70 4.66
CA CYS A 44 15.68 -3.86 3.80
C CYS A 44 16.26 -5.16 4.36
N SER A 45 17.29 -5.10 5.21
CA SER A 45 17.83 -6.29 5.87
C SER A 45 16.93 -6.80 7.00
N VAL A 46 16.13 -5.90 7.60
CA VAL A 46 15.16 -6.24 8.66
C VAL A 46 13.82 -6.66 8.05
N ASP A 47 13.38 -6.00 6.98
CA ASP A 47 12.16 -6.33 6.25
C ASP A 47 12.48 -6.52 4.76
N SER A 48 12.45 -7.77 4.31
CA SER A 48 12.75 -8.17 2.93
C SER A 48 11.61 -7.88 1.94
N SER A 49 10.55 -7.19 2.37
CA SER A 49 9.45 -6.80 1.50
C SER A 49 9.93 -5.83 0.42
N VAL A 50 9.54 -6.13 -0.83
CA VAL A 50 9.73 -5.23 -1.97
C VAL A 50 9.10 -3.85 -1.72
N ALA A 51 8.09 -3.76 -0.85
CA ALA A 51 7.45 -2.49 -0.50
C ALA A 51 8.41 -1.54 0.22
N VAL A 52 9.32 -2.06 1.07
CA VAL A 52 10.29 -1.24 1.82
C VAL A 52 11.39 -0.74 0.89
N SER A 53 11.94 -1.62 0.05
CA SER A 53 13.00 -1.25 -0.90
C SER A 53 12.49 -0.24 -1.94
N SER A 54 11.36 -0.53 -2.58
CA SER A 54 10.74 0.38 -3.55
C SER A 54 10.28 1.69 -2.91
N GLY A 55 9.64 1.63 -1.74
CA GLY A 55 9.18 2.80 -1.01
C GLY A 55 10.34 3.71 -0.58
N GLY A 56 11.45 3.13 -0.13
CA GLY A 56 12.67 3.84 0.24
C GLY A 56 13.32 4.55 -0.95
N GLU A 57 13.47 3.86 -2.10
CA GLU A 57 14.08 4.48 -3.29
C GLU A 57 13.18 5.56 -3.90
N LEU A 58 11.86 5.34 -3.94
CA LEU A 58 10.89 6.37 -4.35
C LEU A 58 10.93 7.59 -3.44
N PHE A 59 11.01 7.37 -2.12
CA PHE A 59 11.16 8.45 -1.15
C PHE A 59 12.43 9.27 -1.41
N LEU A 60 13.58 8.59 -1.57
CA LEU A 60 14.85 9.23 -1.86
C LEU A 60 14.79 10.06 -3.15
N ARG A 61 14.23 9.48 -4.23
CA ARG A 61 14.06 10.19 -5.49
C ARG A 61 13.14 11.40 -5.35
N PHE A 62 12.04 11.27 -4.60
CA PHE A 62 11.06 12.34 -4.41
C PHE A 62 11.64 13.54 -3.66
N ILE A 63 12.42 13.31 -2.59
CA ILE A 63 13.01 14.40 -1.80
C ILE A 63 14.21 15.03 -2.51
N SER A 64 14.98 14.28 -3.32
CA SER A 64 16.16 14.78 -4.03
C SER A 64 15.84 15.52 -5.33
N LEU A 65 14.62 15.42 -5.87
CA LEU A 65 14.28 15.97 -7.18
C LEU A 65 14.46 17.50 -7.28
N THR A 66 14.27 18.23 -6.17
CA THR A 66 14.37 19.70 -6.14
C THR A 66 15.57 20.22 -5.36
N SER A 67 16.44 19.34 -4.83
CA SER A 67 17.58 19.77 -4.02
C SER A 67 18.79 20.22 -4.84
N LEU A 68 18.71 20.20 -6.18
CA LEU A 68 19.82 20.53 -7.07
C LEU A 68 19.90 22.02 -7.42
N GLU A 69 18.90 22.82 -7.04
CA GLU A 69 18.78 24.23 -7.44
C GLU A 69 19.32 25.23 -6.41
N TYR A 70 19.71 24.78 -5.20
CA TYR A 70 20.16 25.67 -4.12
C TYR A 70 21.57 25.34 -3.66
N SER A 71 22.37 26.38 -3.44
CA SER A 71 23.74 26.30 -2.91
C SER A 71 23.80 26.11 -1.39
N ASP A 72 22.73 26.47 -0.66
CA ASP A 72 22.67 26.38 0.80
C ASP A 72 22.14 25.01 1.27
N TYR A 73 23.00 24.26 1.97
CA TYR A 73 22.68 22.97 2.56
C TYR A 73 21.49 23.02 3.53
N LEU A 74 21.42 24.03 4.41
CA LEU A 74 20.37 24.12 5.43
C LEU A 74 19.00 24.33 4.78
N LYS A 75 18.96 25.17 3.75
CA LYS A 75 17.76 25.40 2.95
C LYS A 75 17.35 24.14 2.19
N CYS A 76 18.30 23.45 1.55
CA CYS A 76 18.07 22.17 0.88
C CYS A 76 17.49 21.12 1.83
N LYS A 77 18.07 20.97 3.02
CA LYS A 77 17.60 20.02 4.02
C LYS A 77 16.18 20.31 4.48
N LYS A 78 15.85 21.59 4.72
CA LYS A 78 14.50 22.00 5.10
C LYS A 78 13.48 21.62 4.00
N ILE A 79 13.79 21.92 2.73
CA ILE A 79 12.95 21.55 1.59
C ILE A 79 12.79 20.03 1.49
N MET A 80 13.86 19.25 1.69
CA MET A 80 13.81 17.79 1.69
C MET A 80 12.89 17.26 2.79
N ILE A 81 12.91 17.85 3.99
CA ILE A 81 12.02 17.48 5.09
C ILE A 81 10.56 17.80 4.74
N GLU A 82 10.28 19.01 4.24
CA GLU A 82 8.92 19.41 3.84
C GLU A 82 8.35 18.49 2.75
N ARG A 83 9.18 18.13 1.75
CA ARG A 83 8.82 17.15 0.73
C ARG A 83 8.63 15.75 1.30
N GLY A 84 9.47 15.34 2.25
CA GLY A 84 9.35 14.06 2.92
C GLY A 84 8.03 13.94 3.70
N GLU A 85 7.63 14.99 4.41
CA GLU A 85 6.32 15.08 5.08
C GLU A 85 5.16 15.03 4.08
N LEU A 86 5.26 15.76 2.96
CA LEU A 86 4.27 15.72 1.90
C LEU A 86 4.13 14.31 1.30
N PHE A 87 5.25 13.64 1.04
CA PHE A 87 5.28 12.27 0.55
C PHE A 87 4.62 11.32 1.53
N LEU A 88 4.98 11.39 2.82
CA LEU A 88 4.39 10.59 3.88
C LEU A 88 2.87 10.82 4.01
N ARG A 89 2.41 12.07 3.88
CA ARG A 89 0.98 12.39 3.87
C ARG A 89 0.28 11.75 2.67
N ARG A 90 0.85 11.87 1.47
CA ARG A 90 0.27 11.30 0.23
C ARG A 90 0.11 9.79 0.33
N ILE A 91 1.15 9.07 0.74
CA ILE A 91 1.08 7.61 0.87
C ILE A 91 0.11 7.19 1.98
N SER A 92 0.01 7.95 3.08
CA SER A 92 -0.89 7.63 4.18
C SER A 92 -2.37 7.76 3.76
N LEU A 93 -2.69 8.76 2.93
CA LEU A 93 -4.05 8.99 2.40
C LEU A 93 -4.38 8.13 1.18
N SER A 94 -3.38 7.51 0.54
CA SER A 94 -3.56 6.76 -0.71
C SER A 94 -4.61 5.66 -0.59
N ARG A 95 -4.65 4.93 0.55
CA ARG A 95 -5.61 3.85 0.77
C ARG A 95 -7.06 4.31 0.75
N SER A 96 -7.37 5.41 1.42
CA SER A 96 -8.72 5.99 1.43
C SER A 96 -9.11 6.47 0.04
N LYS A 97 -8.21 7.17 -0.66
CA LYS A 97 -8.45 7.61 -2.05
C LYS A 97 -8.72 6.43 -2.99
N ILE A 98 -7.98 5.32 -2.84
CA ILE A 98 -8.23 4.11 -3.63
C ILE A 98 -9.62 3.55 -3.32
N ALA A 99 -10.05 3.52 -2.05
CA ALA A 99 -11.39 3.09 -1.68
C ALA A 99 -12.49 3.96 -2.30
N ASP A 100 -12.36 5.28 -2.20
CA ASP A 100 -13.30 6.27 -2.72
C ASP A 100 -13.43 6.22 -4.25
N LEU A 101 -12.37 5.86 -4.96
CA LEU A 101 -12.42 5.70 -6.41
C LEU A 101 -12.94 4.31 -6.80
N CYS A 102 -12.49 3.26 -6.11
CA CYS A 102 -12.71 1.89 -6.56
C CYS A 102 -14.07 1.31 -6.17
N HIS A 103 -14.70 1.79 -5.08
CA HIS A 103 -16.00 1.27 -4.68
C HIS A 103 -17.07 1.46 -5.78
N THR A 104 -16.91 2.45 -6.65
CA THR A 104 -17.80 2.72 -7.79
C THR A 104 -17.83 1.57 -8.80
N PHE A 105 -16.73 0.83 -8.98
CA PHE A 105 -16.64 -0.31 -9.90
C PHE A 105 -17.34 -1.58 -9.40
N ILE A 106 -17.67 -1.64 -8.11
CA ILE A 106 -18.46 -2.75 -7.56
C ILE A 106 -19.92 -2.49 -7.92
N LYS A 107 -20.54 -3.41 -8.65
CA LYS A 107 -21.96 -3.31 -9.03
C LYS A 107 -22.85 -3.95 -7.96
N ASP A 108 -24.11 -3.56 -7.91
CA ASP A 108 -25.10 -4.25 -7.08
C ASP A 108 -25.30 -5.68 -7.58
N GLY A 109 -25.40 -6.65 -6.66
CA GLY A 109 -25.43 -8.08 -6.95
C GLY A 109 -24.09 -8.68 -7.40
N ALA A 110 -22.97 -7.97 -7.25
CA ALA A 110 -21.67 -8.48 -7.66
C ALA A 110 -21.19 -9.67 -6.80
N ARG A 111 -20.48 -10.61 -7.44
CA ARG A 111 -19.77 -11.71 -6.78
C ARG A 111 -18.27 -11.47 -6.97
N ILE A 112 -17.62 -11.11 -5.88
CA ILE A 112 -16.21 -10.70 -5.84
C ILE A 112 -15.38 -11.87 -5.32
N LEU A 113 -14.23 -12.13 -5.93
CA LEU A 113 -13.25 -13.08 -5.41
C LEU A 113 -12.00 -12.33 -4.96
N THR A 114 -11.51 -12.62 -3.77
CA THR A 114 -10.22 -12.09 -3.30
C THR A 114 -9.33 -13.21 -2.77
N HIS A 115 -8.03 -12.93 -2.76
CA HIS A 115 -7.00 -13.86 -2.31
C HIS A 115 -6.32 -13.27 -1.08
N ALA A 116 -6.15 -14.10 -0.04
CA ALA A 116 -5.49 -13.71 1.21
C ALA A 116 -6.10 -12.47 1.91
N TYR A 117 -5.42 -11.97 2.93
CA TYR A 117 -5.77 -10.71 3.58
C TYR A 117 -5.16 -9.51 2.85
N SER A 118 -5.99 -8.54 2.45
CA SER A 118 -5.51 -7.27 1.89
C SER A 118 -6.21 -6.08 2.52
N ARG A 119 -5.43 -5.23 3.18
CA ARG A 119 -5.91 -3.97 3.79
C ARG A 119 -6.54 -3.02 2.78
N VAL A 120 -5.99 -2.95 1.58
CA VAL A 120 -6.52 -2.05 0.53
C VAL A 120 -7.85 -2.58 0.03
N VAL A 121 -7.95 -3.89 -0.24
CA VAL A 121 -9.22 -4.51 -0.68
C VAL A 121 -10.27 -4.39 0.40
N LEU A 122 -9.92 -4.61 1.68
CA LEU A 122 -10.84 -4.45 2.80
C LEU A 122 -11.43 -3.04 2.84
N ARG A 123 -10.60 -1.99 2.73
CA ARG A 123 -11.08 -0.59 2.68
C ARG A 123 -12.01 -0.32 1.50
N VAL A 124 -11.71 -0.88 0.32
CA VAL A 124 -12.59 -0.74 -0.87
C VAL A 124 -13.94 -1.41 -0.65
N LEU A 125 -13.95 -2.61 -0.08
CA LEU A 125 -15.19 -3.36 0.21
C LEU A 125 -16.00 -2.70 1.33
N GLU A 126 -15.35 -2.15 2.34
CA GLU A 126 -15.98 -1.30 3.36
C GLU A 126 -16.66 -0.08 2.75
N ALA A 127 -15.97 0.65 1.86
CA ALA A 127 -16.55 1.79 1.16
C ALA A 127 -17.75 1.37 0.27
N ALA A 128 -17.69 0.18 -0.35
CA ALA A 128 -18.81 -0.34 -1.12
C ALA A 128 -20.01 -0.73 -0.24
N ALA A 129 -19.77 -1.34 0.92
CA ALA A 129 -20.81 -1.67 1.90
C ALA A 129 -21.43 -0.40 2.51
N ALA A 130 -20.62 0.60 2.85
CA ALA A 130 -21.07 1.91 3.32
C ALA A 130 -21.93 2.64 2.27
N ALA A 131 -21.60 2.46 0.99
CA ALA A 131 -22.42 2.92 -0.14
C ALA A 131 -23.68 2.07 -0.40
N LYS A 132 -24.04 1.16 0.53
CA LYS A 132 -25.24 0.29 0.51
C LYS A 132 -25.34 -0.63 -0.72
N LYS A 133 -24.21 -1.02 -1.29
CA LYS A 133 -24.18 -1.99 -2.40
C LYS A 133 -24.32 -3.41 -1.85
N ARG A 134 -25.13 -4.24 -2.50
CA ARG A 134 -25.25 -5.67 -2.18
C ARG A 134 -24.24 -6.44 -3.01
N PHE A 135 -23.36 -7.18 -2.35
CA PHE A 135 -22.38 -8.04 -3.03
C PHE A 135 -22.00 -9.20 -2.12
N SER A 136 -21.46 -10.26 -2.69
CA SER A 136 -20.89 -11.38 -1.95
C SER A 136 -19.41 -11.57 -2.28
N VAL A 137 -18.65 -12.09 -1.33
CA VAL A 137 -17.20 -12.22 -1.44
C VAL A 137 -16.76 -13.67 -1.23
N TYR A 138 -16.04 -14.21 -2.20
CA TYR A 138 -15.29 -15.45 -2.09
C TYR A 138 -13.86 -15.12 -1.68
N ILE A 139 -13.31 -15.87 -0.73
CA ILE A 139 -11.97 -15.61 -0.19
C ILE A 139 -11.22 -16.92 -0.14
N THR A 140 -10.04 -16.97 -0.74
CA THR A 140 -9.16 -18.14 -0.60
C THR A 140 -8.64 -18.24 0.84
N GLU A 141 -8.54 -19.43 1.41
CA GLU A 141 -8.00 -19.61 2.76
C GLU A 141 -6.58 -19.03 2.92
N SER A 142 -5.77 -19.04 1.85
CA SER A 142 -4.40 -18.56 1.80
C SER A 142 -3.48 -19.31 2.74
N GLN A 143 -3.18 -20.57 2.42
CA GLN A 143 -2.11 -21.32 3.08
C GLN A 143 -0.74 -20.69 2.79
N PRO A 144 0.23 -20.73 3.73
CA PRO A 144 0.19 -21.43 5.03
C PRO A 144 -0.33 -20.57 6.20
N ASP A 145 -0.50 -19.26 6.03
CA ASP A 145 -0.77 -18.33 7.14
C ASP A 145 -2.26 -18.19 7.48
N LEU A 146 -3.13 -18.80 6.68
CA LEU A 146 -4.59 -18.75 6.80
C LEU A 146 -5.14 -17.31 6.83
N SER A 147 -4.43 -16.37 6.21
CA SER A 147 -4.77 -14.95 6.24
C SER A 147 -6.15 -14.66 5.62
N GLY A 148 -6.64 -15.51 4.72
CA GLY A 148 -7.99 -15.42 4.18
C GLY A 148 -9.08 -15.50 5.25
N LYS A 149 -8.88 -16.29 6.32
CA LYS A 149 -9.83 -16.38 7.43
C LYS A 149 -9.94 -15.06 8.20
N LYS A 150 -8.83 -14.32 8.33
CA LYS A 150 -8.82 -12.98 8.93
C LYS A 150 -9.62 -11.99 8.09
N MET A 151 -9.49 -12.05 6.76
CA MET A 151 -10.27 -11.24 5.84
C MET A 151 -11.77 -11.54 5.94
N ALA A 152 -12.11 -12.83 5.99
CA ALA A 152 -13.48 -13.28 6.13
C ALA A 152 -14.12 -12.73 7.40
N LYS A 153 -13.43 -12.85 8.54
CA LYS A 153 -13.91 -12.31 9.81
C LYS A 153 -14.17 -10.80 9.75
N ALA A 154 -13.26 -10.03 9.14
CA ALA A 154 -13.39 -8.59 9.00
C ALA A 154 -14.59 -8.18 8.11
N LEU A 155 -14.85 -8.91 7.03
CA LEU A 155 -16.00 -8.64 6.17
C LEU A 155 -17.32 -9.14 6.77
N SER A 156 -17.31 -10.26 7.49
CA SER A 156 -18.50 -10.75 8.20
C SER A 156 -18.96 -9.78 9.28
N SER A 157 -18.05 -9.06 9.97
CA SER A 157 -18.44 -8.00 10.92
C SER A 157 -19.12 -6.79 10.26
N LEU A 158 -19.08 -6.68 8.93
CA LEU A 158 -19.74 -5.63 8.15
C LEU A 158 -21.04 -6.11 7.49
N ASN A 159 -21.55 -7.28 7.91
CA ASN A 159 -22.74 -7.92 7.34
C ASN A 159 -22.62 -8.24 5.83
N VAL A 160 -21.40 -8.38 5.30
CA VAL A 160 -21.16 -8.82 3.93
C VAL A 160 -21.19 -10.35 3.88
N PRO A 161 -21.94 -10.98 2.96
CA PRO A 161 -21.88 -12.43 2.74
C PRO A 161 -20.50 -12.87 2.25
N VAL A 162 -19.86 -13.76 3.01
CA VAL A 162 -18.52 -14.26 2.72
C VAL A 162 -18.52 -15.79 2.64
N THR A 163 -17.79 -16.33 1.67
CA THR A 163 -17.49 -17.76 1.57
C THR A 163 -15.98 -17.96 1.49
N VAL A 164 -15.42 -18.74 2.41
CA VAL A 164 -14.00 -19.14 2.34
C VAL A 164 -13.89 -20.39 1.48
N ILE A 165 -12.98 -20.35 0.50
CA ILE A 165 -12.72 -21.45 -0.43
C ILE A 165 -11.30 -21.95 -0.27
N LEU A 166 -11.06 -23.22 -0.63
CA LEU A 166 -9.72 -23.79 -0.70
C LEU A 166 -8.92 -23.09 -1.80
N ASP A 167 -7.61 -22.95 -1.60
CA ASP A 167 -6.72 -22.31 -2.58
C ASP A 167 -6.75 -23.04 -3.95
N ALA A 168 -6.94 -24.36 -3.92
CA ALA A 168 -7.08 -25.21 -5.12
C ALA A 168 -8.43 -25.05 -5.84
N ALA A 169 -9.47 -24.55 -5.16
CA ALA A 169 -10.82 -24.43 -5.71
C ALA A 169 -11.07 -23.11 -6.46
N VAL A 170 -10.09 -22.21 -6.52
CA VAL A 170 -10.22 -20.87 -7.13
C VAL A 170 -10.70 -20.92 -8.59
N GLY A 171 -10.27 -21.93 -9.35
CA GLY A 171 -10.64 -22.06 -10.77
C GLY A 171 -12.06 -22.60 -11.01
N LEU A 172 -12.73 -23.11 -9.99
CA LEU A 172 -14.06 -23.73 -10.10
C LEU A 172 -15.20 -22.77 -9.77
N GLU A 173 -14.89 -21.66 -9.10
CA GLU A 173 -15.92 -20.75 -8.58
C GLU A 173 -16.39 -19.71 -9.63
N PRO A 174 -17.70 -19.59 -9.88
CA PRO A 174 -18.25 -18.64 -10.85
C PRO A 174 -18.20 -17.21 -10.29
N THR A 175 -17.08 -16.53 -10.54
CA THR A 175 -16.84 -15.17 -10.06
C THR A 175 -16.93 -14.18 -11.21
N ARG A 176 -17.59 -13.03 -11.00
CA ARG A 176 -17.76 -11.99 -12.03
C ARG A 176 -16.72 -10.88 -11.90
N GLN A 177 -16.02 -10.81 -10.77
CA GLN A 177 -15.03 -9.75 -10.48
C GLN A 177 -13.92 -10.30 -9.58
N LEU A 178 -12.67 -10.20 -10.05
CA LEU A 178 -11.49 -10.71 -9.33
C LEU A 178 -10.68 -9.56 -8.71
N CYS A 179 -10.38 -9.68 -7.42
CA CYS A 179 -9.62 -8.74 -6.61
C CYS A 179 -8.40 -9.44 -5.97
N VAL A 180 -7.31 -9.61 -6.73
CA VAL A 180 -6.06 -10.22 -6.23
C VAL A 180 -5.10 -9.17 -5.64
N PRO A 181 -4.49 -9.38 -4.46
CA PRO A 181 -3.42 -8.52 -3.96
C PRO A 181 -2.21 -8.52 -4.92
N LYS A 182 -1.54 -7.36 -5.08
CA LYS A 182 -0.45 -7.08 -6.05
C LYS A 182 0.83 -7.95 -5.91
N HIS A 183 0.86 -8.98 -5.06
CA HIS A 183 2.03 -9.86 -4.91
C HIS A 183 2.20 -10.91 -6.01
N ARG A 184 1.25 -11.05 -6.95
CA ARG A 184 1.35 -11.98 -8.08
C ARG A 184 0.92 -11.29 -9.37
N THR A 185 1.83 -11.16 -10.34
CA THR A 185 1.56 -10.65 -11.68
C THR A 185 0.74 -11.65 -12.47
N SER A 186 -0.59 -11.53 -12.42
CA SER A 186 -1.52 -12.26 -13.29
C SER A 186 -2.36 -11.27 -14.12
N PRO A 187 -2.55 -11.52 -15.43
CA PRO A 187 -3.23 -10.60 -16.32
C PRO A 187 -4.73 -10.93 -16.42
N SER A 188 -5.55 -10.50 -15.47
CA SER A 188 -6.99 -10.30 -15.76
C SER A 188 -7.70 -9.44 -14.71
N THR A 189 -8.33 -8.38 -15.25
CA THR A 189 -9.50 -7.62 -14.78
C THR A 189 -9.51 -6.98 -13.38
N LEU A 190 -10.01 -5.74 -13.34
CA LEU A 190 -10.00 -4.77 -12.22
C LEU A 190 -8.64 -4.15 -11.85
N TRP A 191 -7.59 -4.94 -11.62
CA TRP A 191 -6.31 -4.39 -11.15
C TRP A 191 -5.48 -3.68 -12.22
N GLN A 192 -5.68 -3.93 -13.52
CA GLN A 192 -5.08 -3.05 -14.54
C GLN A 192 -5.58 -1.60 -14.40
N LYS A 193 -6.85 -1.41 -14.04
CA LYS A 193 -7.44 -0.07 -13.81
C LYS A 193 -7.05 0.51 -12.45
N VAL A 194 -6.97 -0.30 -11.40
CA VAL A 194 -6.51 0.17 -10.08
C VAL A 194 -5.00 0.44 -10.05
N SER A 195 -4.19 -0.37 -10.73
CA SER A 195 -2.75 -0.13 -10.88
C SER A 195 -2.47 1.09 -11.76
N SER A 196 -3.20 1.29 -12.87
CA SER A 196 -3.07 2.51 -13.67
C SER A 196 -3.44 3.76 -12.85
N LEU A 197 -4.44 3.67 -11.97
CA LEU A 197 -4.78 4.76 -11.06
C LEU A 197 -3.65 5.04 -10.05
N CYS A 198 -3.03 4.02 -9.45
CA CYS A 198 -1.87 4.21 -8.58
C CYS A 198 -0.66 4.83 -9.30
N ASP A 199 -0.40 4.46 -10.55
CA ASP A 199 0.72 5.01 -11.35
C ASP A 199 0.47 6.48 -11.74
N SER A 200 -0.80 6.86 -11.99
CA SER A 200 -1.19 8.26 -12.21
C SER A 200 -1.07 9.14 -10.95
N PHE A 201 -1.10 8.56 -9.74
CA PHE A 201 -0.96 9.32 -8.48
C PHE A 201 0.51 9.56 -8.07
N LEU A 202 1.45 8.87 -8.70
CA LEU A 202 2.89 9.00 -8.48
C LEU A 202 3.59 9.88 -9.54
N SER A 203 2.86 10.29 -10.59
CA SER A 203 3.31 11.26 -11.60
C SER A 203 2.95 12.70 -11.20
#